data_AF-A0A382Q2Y0-F1
#
_entry.id   AF-A0A382Q2Y0-F1
#
_cell.length_a   1.000
_cell.length_b   1.000
_cell.length_c   1.000
_cell.angle_alpha   90.00
_cell.angle_beta   90.00
_cell.angle_gamma   90.00
#
_symmetry.space_group_name_H-M   'P 1'
#
loop_
_entity.id
_entity.type
_entity.pdbx_description
1 polymer ?
#
loop_
_entity_poly.entity_id
_entity_poly.type
_entity_poly.pdbx_seq_one_letter_code
_entity_poly.pdbx_strand_id
1 'polypeptide(L)'
;MKYILSVLIFFLSCSILSASQWDKKGCARIELGVGQLIFVSENMRQSSEDASKNGDLDQEKELREQQNYLLESASHWATIYSTFCKK
;
A
#
# COMPACT_ATOMS: atom_id res chain seq x y z
N MET A 1 -43.12 -12.42 3.55
CA MET A 1 -42.05 -11.43 3.25
C MET A 1 -41.04 -11.20 4.37
N LYS A 2 -41.35 -11.39 5.66
CA LYS A 2 -40.36 -11.14 6.74
C LYS A 2 -39.10 -12.04 6.68
N TYR A 3 -39.25 -13.31 6.31
CA TYR A 3 -38.14 -14.27 6.27
C TYR A 3 -37.20 -14.11 5.06
N ILE A 4 -37.67 -13.51 3.96
CA ILE A 4 -36.86 -13.29 2.75
C ILE A 4 -35.78 -12.23 3.01
N LEU A 5 -36.14 -11.17 3.76
CA LEU A 5 -35.21 -10.13 4.17
C LEU A 5 -34.11 -10.68 5.09
N SER A 6 -34.47 -11.56 6.03
CA SER A 6 -33.54 -12.20 6.96
C SER A 6 -32.55 -13.11 6.24
N VAL A 7 -33.00 -13.86 5.23
CA VAL A 7 -32.16 -14.76 4.43
C VAL A 7 -31.19 -13.96 3.55
N LEU A 8 -31.63 -12.86 2.94
CA LEU A 8 -30.75 -11.97 2.18
C LEU A 8 -29.66 -11.33 3.05
N ILE A 9 -29.99 -10.91 4.27
CA ILE A 9 -29.02 -10.36 5.23
C ILE A 9 -28.03 -11.44 5.68
N PHE A 10 -28.48 -12.69 5.83
CA PHE A 10 -27.62 -13.83 6.20
C PHE A 10 -26.65 -14.21 5.06
N PHE A 11 -27.09 -14.18 3.80
CA PHE A 11 -26.21 -14.40 2.65
C PHE A 11 -25.20 -13.25 2.43
N LEU A 12 -25.62 -12.00 2.64
CA LEU A 12 -24.72 -10.84 2.59
C LEU A 12 -23.65 -10.90 3.69
N SER A 13 -24.00 -11.32 4.91
CA SER A 13 -23.03 -11.44 6.01
C SER A 13 -22.05 -12.60 5.82
N CYS A 14 -22.49 -13.76 5.31
CA CYS A 14 -21.59 -14.87 4.99
C CYS A 14 -20.61 -14.56 3.84
N SER A 15 -20.93 -13.61 2.98
CA SER A 15 -20.06 -13.21 1.84
C SER A 15 -18.94 -12.24 2.25
N ILE A 16 -19.07 -11.56 3.39
CA ILE A 16 -18.06 -10.62 3.91
C ILE A 16 -17.04 -11.36 4.80
N LEU A 17 -17.43 -12.49 5.39
CA LEU A 17 -16.59 -13.28 6.30
C LEU A 17 -15.53 -14.14 5.60
N SER A 18 -15.64 -14.35 4.29
CA SER A 18 -14.50 -14.75 3.47
C SER A 18 -13.79 -13.50 2.96
N ALA A 19 -13.33 -12.63 3.87
CA ALA A 19 -12.23 -11.73 3.56
C ALA A 19 -11.11 -12.62 3.01
N SER A 20 -10.90 -12.59 1.69
CA SER A 20 -10.00 -13.48 0.98
C SER A 20 -8.61 -13.27 1.55
N GLN A 21 -8.21 -14.11 2.50
CA GLN A 21 -6.86 -14.07 3.02
C GLN A 21 -5.94 -14.39 1.85
N TRP A 22 -4.96 -13.53 1.65
CA TRP A 22 -3.96 -13.81 0.62
C TRP A 22 -3.13 -15.00 1.07
N ASP A 23 -2.68 -15.81 0.11
CA ASP A 23 -1.83 -16.93 0.41
C ASP A 23 -0.47 -16.42 0.95
N LYS A 24 0.24 -17.27 1.69
CA LYS A 24 1.53 -16.90 2.30
C LYS A 24 2.52 -16.33 1.28
N LYS A 25 2.51 -16.82 0.03
CA LYS A 25 3.39 -16.30 -1.03
C LYS A 25 2.94 -14.91 -1.50
N GLY A 26 1.63 -14.68 -1.67
CA GLY A 26 1.07 -13.36 -1.94
C GLY A 26 1.45 -12.34 -0.88
N CYS A 27 1.32 -12.70 0.40
CA CYS A 27 1.70 -11.83 1.52
C CYS A 27 3.20 -11.50 1.53
N ALA A 28 4.07 -12.50 1.35
CA ALA A 28 5.52 -12.28 1.30
C ALA A 28 5.92 -11.35 0.14
N ARG A 29 5.24 -11.42 -1.00
CA ARG A 29 5.48 -10.51 -2.14
C ARG A 29 5.09 -9.07 -1.82
N ILE A 30 3.94 -8.85 -1.17
CA ILE A 30 3.55 -7.49 -0.75
C ILE A 30 4.58 -6.94 0.24
N GLU A 31 4.97 -7.71 1.25
CA GLU A 31 5.93 -7.28 2.26
C GLU A 31 7.28 -6.88 1.65
N LEU A 32 7.81 -7.70 0.74
CA LEU A 32 9.01 -7.38 -0.02
C LEU A 32 8.82 -6.13 -0.90
N GLY A 33 7.68 -6.02 -1.60
CA GLY A 33 7.37 -4.88 -2.44
C GLY A 33 7.29 -3.56 -1.66
N VAL A 34 6.64 -3.57 -0.49
CA VAL A 34 6.59 -2.41 0.42
C VAL A 34 8.00 -2.02 0.86
N GLY A 35 8.84 -3.00 1.24
CA GLY A 35 10.24 -2.73 1.58
C GLY A 35 11.03 -2.10 0.43
N GLN A 36 10.83 -2.57 -0.80
CA GLN A 36 11.46 -2.01 -1.99
C GLN A 36 11.00 -0.57 -2.28
N LEU A 37 9.70 -0.29 -2.16
CA LEU A 37 9.16 1.06 -2.35
C LEU A 37 9.76 2.05 -1.34
N ILE A 38 9.87 1.65 -0.07
CA ILE A 38 10.51 2.46 0.99
C ILE A 38 12.00 2.66 0.71
N PHE A 39 12.70 1.61 0.28
CA PHE A 39 14.13 1.71 -0.05
C PHE A 39 14.39 2.68 -1.21
N VAL A 40 13.59 2.59 -2.29
CA VAL A 40 13.73 3.48 -3.44
C VAL A 40 13.34 4.91 -3.08
N SER A 41 12.29 5.13 -2.27
CA SER A 41 11.89 6.47 -1.84
C SER A 41 12.98 7.14 -0.99
N GLU A 42 13.71 6.37 -0.17
CA GLU A 42 14.82 6.90 0.62
C GLU A 42 16.02 7.30 -0.27
N ASN A 43 16.32 6.55 -1.33
CA ASN A 43 17.32 6.96 -2.31
C ASN A 43 16.92 8.24 -3.06
N MET A 44 15.62 8.39 -3.36
CA MET A 44 15.09 9.64 -3.94
C MET A 44 15.21 10.82 -2.97
N ARG A 45 14.98 10.58 -1.67
CA ARG A 45 15.23 11.59 -0.62
C ARG A 45 16.65 12.10 -0.69
N GLN A 46 17.63 11.20 -0.66
CA GLN A 46 19.04 11.56 -0.70
C GLN A 46 19.40 12.30 -2.00
N SER A 47 18.92 11.80 -3.14
CA SER A 47 19.16 12.45 -4.45
C SER A 47 18.57 13.86 -4.49
N SER A 48 17.38 14.08 -3.90
CA SER A 48 16.75 15.40 -3.83
C SER A 48 17.56 16.37 -2.95
N GLU A 49 18.14 15.89 -1.86
CA GLU A 49 18.98 16.70 -0.98
C GLU A 49 20.29 17.11 -1.67
N ASP A 50 20.84 16.24 -2.50
CA ASP A 50 22.02 16.55 -3.28
C ASP A 50 21.70 17.53 -4.43
N ALA A 51 20.54 17.40 -5.09
CA ALA A 51 20.05 18.39 -6.06
C ALA A 51 19.88 19.78 -5.42
N SER A 52 19.27 19.84 -4.23
CA SER A 52 19.09 21.07 -3.46
C SER A 52 20.42 21.75 -3.11
N LYS A 53 21.42 20.97 -2.65
CA LYS A 53 22.78 21.48 -2.37
C LYS A 53 23.47 22.05 -3.60
N ASN A 54 23.17 21.51 -4.78
CA ASN A 54 23.72 21.97 -6.06
C ASN A 54 22.93 23.13 -6.67
N GLY A 55 21.82 23.56 -6.04
CA GLY A 55 20.96 24.64 -6.52
C GLY A 55 19.99 24.24 -7.62
N ASP A 56 19.85 22.94 -7.92
CA ASP A 56 18.90 22.42 -8.90
C ASP A 56 17.54 22.15 -8.24
N LEU A 57 16.76 23.22 -8.08
CA LEU A 57 15.46 23.18 -7.41
C LEU A 57 14.38 22.45 -8.21
N ASP A 58 14.50 22.42 -9.53
CA ASP A 58 13.54 21.72 -10.39
C ASP A 58 13.73 20.20 -10.23
N GLN A 59 14.97 19.73 -10.24
CA GLN A 59 15.29 18.33 -9.99
C GLN A 59 14.95 17.92 -8.54
N GLU A 60 15.23 18.78 -7.55
CA GLU A 60 14.81 18.53 -6.16
C GLU A 60 13.30 18.27 -6.10
N LYS A 61 12.50 19.16 -6.69
CA LYS A 61 11.05 19.07 -6.67
C LYS A 61 10.55 17.78 -7.33
N GLU A 62 11.06 17.43 -8.51
CA GLU A 62 10.66 16.20 -9.20
C GLU A 62 10.96 14.96 -8.35
N LEU A 63 12.16 14.88 -7.76
CA LEU A 63 12.56 13.77 -6.90
C LEU A 63 11.69 13.67 -5.64
N ARG A 64 11.28 14.81 -5.06
CA ARG A 64 10.36 14.85 -3.91
C ARG A 64 8.96 14.38 -4.28
N GLU A 65 8.46 14.76 -5.46
CA GLU A 65 7.15 14.29 -5.96
C GLU A 65 7.17 12.77 -6.19
N GLN A 66 8.23 12.24 -6.80
CA GLN A 66 8.40 10.80 -6.98
C GLN A 66 8.55 10.07 -5.64
N GLN A 67 9.32 10.62 -4.70
CA GLN A 67 9.45 10.09 -3.34
C GLN A 67 8.07 9.94 -2.68
N ASN A 68 7.23 10.99 -2.73
CA ASN A 68 5.91 10.99 -2.13
C ASN A 68 5.00 9.93 -2.75
N TYR A 69 5.00 9.82 -4.09
CA TYR A 69 4.22 8.80 -4.79
C TYR A 69 4.57 7.37 -4.34
N LEU A 70 5.87 7.08 -4.16
CA LEU A 70 6.32 5.78 -3.68
C LEU A 70 5.91 5.52 -2.24
N LEU A 71 5.97 6.53 -1.36
CA LEU A 71 5.55 6.42 0.04
C LEU A 71 4.03 6.22 0.17
N GLU A 72 3.23 6.93 -0.63
CA GLU A 72 1.78 6.73 -0.70
C GLU A 72 1.44 5.31 -1.17
N SER A 73 2.13 4.83 -2.21
CA SER A 73 1.98 3.47 -2.71
C SER A 73 2.37 2.44 -1.63
N ALA A 74 3.49 2.65 -0.93
CA ALA A 74 3.93 1.78 0.16
C ALA A 74 2.89 1.73 1.29
N SER A 75 2.33 2.88 1.67
CA SER A 75 1.28 2.99 2.70
C SER A 75 0.00 2.25 2.30
N HIS A 76 -0.43 2.40 1.04
CA HIS A 76 -1.57 1.68 0.49
C HIS A 76 -1.36 0.15 0.58
N TRP A 77 -0.21 -0.34 0.13
CA TRP A 77 0.11 -1.77 0.17
C TRP A 77 0.30 -2.31 1.59
N ALA A 78 0.87 -1.52 2.50
CA ALA A 78 0.97 -1.87 3.91
C ALA A 78 -0.41 -2.02 4.55
N THR A 79 -1.37 -1.17 4.17
CA THR A 79 -2.78 -1.26 4.62
C THR A 79 -3.42 -2.56 4.11
N ILE A 80 -3.24 -2.89 2.82
CA ILE A 80 -3.70 -4.16 2.24
C ILE A 80 -3.07 -5.35 2.99
N TYR A 81 -1.76 -5.35 3.20
CA TYR A 81 -1.08 -6.40 3.95
C TYR A 81 -1.65 -6.55 5.37
N SER A 82 -1.86 -5.45 6.09
CA SER A 82 -2.43 -5.48 7.45
C SER A 82 -3.84 -6.06 7.47
N THR A 83 -4.63 -5.83 6.43
CA THR A 83 -6.04 -6.24 6.34
C THR A 83 -6.18 -7.70 5.92
N PHE A 84 -5.35 -8.18 5.00
CA PHE A 84 -5.51 -9.50 4.36
C PHE A 84 -4.45 -10.53 4.75
N CYS A 85 -3.31 -10.11 5.30
CA CYS A 85 -2.18 -11.00 5.62
C CYS A 85 -1.88 -11.11 7.12
N LYS A 86 -2.12 -10.07 7.92
CA LYS A 86 -2.02 -10.15 9.38
C LYS A 86 -3.36 -10.59 9.98
N LYS A 87 -3.43 -11.86 10.37
CA LYS A 87 -4.31 -12.35 11.45
C LYS A 87 -3.44 -12.92 12.55
#